data_AF-A0A935HY64-F1
#
_entry.id   AF-A0A935HY64-F1
#
_cell.length_a   1.000
_cell.length_b   1.000
_cell.length_c   1.000
_cell.angle_alpha   90.00
_cell.angle_beta   90.00
_cell.angle_gamma   90.00
#
_symmetry.space_group_name_H-M   'P 1'
#
loop_
_entity.id
_entity.type
_entity.pdbx_description
1 polymer ?
#
loop_
_entity_poly.entity_id
_entity_poly.type
_entity_poly.pdbx_seq_one_letter_code
_entity_poly.pdbx_strand_id
1 'polypeptide(L)'
;MVGLTEHEAEKKAISYNTGISRVRDTARGKIQGSPDDGFLKLVFENESKVILGVHIIGRIATELIHYGMTLVQDKKTLDQMIATVFNYPTYHDLYKYAAYDGLGNISGKNIKNPKKLNS
;
A
#
# COMPACT_ATOMS: atom_id res chain seq x y z
N MET A 1 12.21 3.22 3.01
CA MET A 1 10.94 3.34 3.78
C MET A 1 10.81 4.75 4.31
N VAL A 2 9.61 5.17 4.66
CA VAL A 2 9.31 6.48 5.26
C VAL A 2 8.11 6.37 6.19
N GLY A 3 8.08 7.21 7.22
CA GLY A 3 6.99 7.23 8.21
C GLY A 3 7.09 6.10 9.23
N LEU A 4 5.95 5.74 9.84
CA LEU A 4 5.87 4.77 10.92
C LEU A 4 5.83 3.32 10.42
N THR A 5 6.51 2.46 11.17
CA THR A 5 6.30 1.02 11.13
C THR A 5 5.04 0.60 11.90
N GLU A 6 4.57 -0.62 11.66
CA GLU A 6 3.49 -1.24 12.44
C GLU A 6 3.82 -1.27 13.94
N HIS A 7 5.04 -1.69 14.30
CA HIS A 7 5.52 -1.72 15.68
C HIS A 7 5.54 -0.34 16.34
N GLU A 8 5.91 0.70 15.60
CA GLU A 8 5.88 2.08 16.11
C GLU A 8 4.46 2.62 16.24
N ALA A 9 3.55 2.25 15.34
CA ALA A 9 2.13 2.60 15.45
C ALA A 9 1.49 1.94 16.67
N GLU A 10 1.81 0.66 16.93
CA GLU A 10 1.38 -0.08 18.14
C GLU A 10 1.92 0.58 19.41
N LYS A 11 3.21 0.88 19.47
CA LYS A 11 3.83 1.56 20.61
C LYS A 11 3.21 2.94 20.90
N LYS A 12 2.69 3.61 19.87
CA LYS A 12 2.00 4.90 19.99
C LYS A 12 0.50 4.75 20.24
N ALA A 13 -0.02 3.53 20.42
CA ALA A 13 -1.43 3.23 20.60
C ALA A 13 -2.33 3.80 19.48
N ILE A 14 -1.82 3.87 18.24
CA ILE A 14 -2.58 4.32 17.08
C ILE A 14 -3.38 3.13 16.55
N SER A 15 -4.69 3.32 16.33
CA SER A 15 -5.52 2.33 15.64
C SER A 15 -5.16 2.32 14.15
N TYR A 16 -4.42 1.31 13.69
CA TYR A 16 -3.89 1.24 12.32
C TYR A 16 -4.32 -0.03 11.59
N ASN A 17 -4.11 -0.02 10.27
CA ASN A 17 -4.15 -1.21 9.42
C ASN A 17 -3.08 -1.10 8.34
N THR A 18 -2.90 -2.17 7.59
CA THR A 18 -1.95 -2.23 6.50
C THR A 18 -2.55 -2.78 5.22
N GLY A 19 -1.94 -2.39 4.12
CA GLY A 19 -2.28 -2.90 2.80
C GLY A 19 -1.00 -3.19 2.01
N ILE A 20 -0.99 -4.31 1.27
CA ILE A 20 0.21 -4.80 0.59
C ILE A 20 -0.11 -5.10 -0.88
N SER A 21 0.72 -4.57 -1.77
CA SER A 21 0.76 -4.94 -3.19
C SER A 21 2.11 -5.51 -3.59
N ARG A 22 2.12 -6.53 -4.44
CA ARG A 22 3.34 -7.20 -4.92
C ARG A 22 3.59 -6.86 -6.38
N VAL A 23 4.86 -6.68 -6.72
CA VAL A 23 5.31 -6.33 -8.08
C VAL A 23 4.78 -7.33 -9.11
N ARG A 24 4.94 -8.63 -8.83
CA ARG A 24 4.49 -9.73 -9.70
C ARG A 24 2.98 -9.73 -10.03
N ASP A 25 2.16 -9.12 -9.18
CA ASP A 25 0.71 -9.10 -9.36
C ASP A 25 0.25 -7.92 -10.25
N THR A 26 1.13 -6.94 -10.49
CA THR A 26 0.86 -5.76 -11.33
C THR A 26 1.04 -6.03 -12.82
N ALA A 27 0.36 -5.26 -13.67
CA ALA A 27 0.53 -5.34 -15.13
C ALA A 27 1.97 -5.07 -15.56
N ARG A 28 2.61 -4.05 -14.98
CA ARG A 28 4.01 -3.72 -15.28
C ARG A 28 4.97 -4.85 -14.88
N GLY A 29 4.77 -5.46 -13.72
CA GLY A 29 5.58 -6.59 -13.26
C GLY A 29 5.47 -7.81 -14.18
N LYS A 30 4.25 -8.11 -14.65
CA LYS A 30 4.01 -9.19 -15.63
C LYS A 30 4.72 -8.95 -16.96
N ILE A 31 4.67 -7.72 -17.49
CA ILE A 31 5.34 -7.36 -18.77
C ILE A 31 6.85 -7.51 -18.65
N GLN A 32 7.43 -7.10 -17.53
CA GLN A 32 8.88 -7.19 -17.34
C GLN A 32 9.38 -8.65 -17.15
N GLY A 33 8.46 -9.62 -17.07
CA GLY A 33 8.80 -11.02 -16.83
C GLY A 33 9.44 -11.26 -15.45
N SER A 34 9.25 -10.33 -14.52
CA SER A 34 10.00 -10.30 -13.25
C SER A 34 9.55 -11.42 -12.31
N PRO A 35 10.46 -12.29 -11.83
CA PRO A 35 10.27 -13.07 -10.60
C PRO A 35 10.54 -12.21 -9.35
N ASP A 36 10.34 -10.89 -9.43
CA ASP A 36 10.68 -9.95 -8.34
C ASP A 36 9.67 -10.10 -7.19
N ASP A 37 10.16 -10.57 -6.05
CA ASP A 37 9.40 -10.71 -4.80
C ASP A 37 9.17 -9.36 -4.08
N GLY A 38 9.52 -8.26 -4.74
CA GLY A 38 9.28 -6.91 -4.27
C GLY A 38 7.81 -6.61 -3.99
N PHE A 39 7.60 -5.75 -3.00
CA PHE A 39 6.27 -5.33 -2.58
C PHE A 39 6.31 -3.91 -2.01
N LEU A 40 5.13 -3.30 -1.98
CA LEU A 40 4.85 -2.06 -1.29
C LEU A 40 3.83 -2.34 -0.18
N LYS A 41 4.12 -1.86 1.02
CA LYS A 41 3.22 -1.86 2.18
C LYS A 41 2.88 -0.44 2.59
N LEU A 42 1.60 -0.16 2.75
CA LEU A 42 1.08 1.03 3.39
C LEU A 42 0.73 0.73 4.83
N VAL A 43 1.05 1.67 5.73
CA VAL A 43 0.57 1.72 7.11
C VAL A 43 -0.27 2.98 7.23
N PHE A 44 -1.50 2.87 7.72
CA PHE A 44 -2.43 3.99 7.79
C PHE A 44 -3.38 3.87 8.99
N GLU A 45 -3.92 4.98 9.46
CA GLU A 45 -4.87 5.01 10.58
C GLU A 45 -6.27 4.54 10.14
N ASN A 46 -6.94 3.73 10.95
CA ASN A 46 -8.22 3.11 10.61
C ASN A 46 -9.34 4.10 10.29
N GLU A 47 -9.50 5.13 11.12
CA GLU A 47 -10.65 6.04 11.05
C GLU A 47 -10.43 7.14 10.00
N SER A 48 -9.33 7.90 10.12
CA SER A 48 -9.05 9.00 9.19
C SER A 48 -8.50 8.52 7.84
N LYS A 49 -8.03 7.27 7.76
CA LYS A 49 -7.29 6.72 6.61
C LYS A 49 -6.03 7.51 6.26
N VAL A 50 -5.51 8.34 7.16
CA VAL A 50 -4.24 9.06 6.96
C VAL A 50 -3.10 8.07 6.85
N ILE A 51 -2.26 8.24 5.83
CA ILE A 51 -1.10 7.40 5.58
C ILE A 51 -0.01 7.77 6.59
N LEU A 52 0.36 6.80 7.42
CA LEU A 52 1.34 6.92 8.48
C LEU A 52 2.74 6.48 8.04
N GLY A 53 2.81 5.53 7.11
CA GLY A 53 4.07 4.96 6.64
C GLY A 53 3.96 4.25 5.29
N VAL A 54 5.07 4.26 4.56
CA VAL A 54 5.23 3.59 3.26
C VAL A 54 6.53 2.82 3.23
N HIS A 55 6.44 1.51 3.06
CA HIS A 55 7.58 0.61 3.01
C HIS A 55 7.61 -0.07 1.65
N ILE A 56 8.77 -0.08 1.01
CA ILE A 56 8.94 -0.69 -0.30
C ILE A 56 10.18 -1.57 -0.24
N ILE A 57 10.05 -2.79 -0.71
CA ILE A 57 11.13 -3.75 -0.91
C ILE A 57 11.17 -4.10 -2.39
N GLY A 58 12.37 -4.20 -2.96
CA GLY A 58 12.59 -4.54 -4.37
C GLY A 58 13.33 -3.45 -5.12
N ARG A 59 13.69 -3.75 -6.38
CA ARG A 59 14.56 -2.90 -7.20
C ARG A 59 13.96 -1.54 -7.53
N ILE A 60 12.63 -1.43 -7.44
CA ILE A 60 11.84 -0.23 -7.74
C ILE A 60 11.67 0.71 -6.55
N ALA A 61 12.24 0.37 -5.38
CA ALA A 61 12.00 1.12 -4.15
C ALA A 61 12.47 2.58 -4.24
N THR A 62 13.65 2.83 -4.81
CA THR A 62 14.22 4.17 -4.98
C THR A 62 13.36 5.05 -5.89
N GLU A 63 12.74 4.44 -6.89
CA GLU A 63 11.91 5.12 -7.89
C GLU A 63 10.51 5.48 -7.37
N LEU A 64 10.07 4.91 -6.25
CA LEU A 64 8.72 5.11 -5.74
C LEU A 64 8.67 5.81 -4.38
N ILE A 65 9.71 5.64 -3.56
CA ILE A 65 9.66 6.07 -2.15
C ILE A 65 9.44 7.59 -1.98
N HIS A 66 9.84 8.40 -2.95
CA HIS A 66 9.66 9.85 -2.93
C HIS A 66 8.17 10.25 -2.91
N TYR A 67 7.30 9.51 -3.62
CA TYR A 67 5.86 9.75 -3.55
C TYR A 67 5.31 9.36 -2.17
N GLY A 68 5.78 8.23 -1.62
CA GLY A 68 5.47 7.83 -0.24
C GLY A 68 5.87 8.88 0.80
N MET A 69 7.00 9.55 0.61
CA MET A 69 7.44 10.66 1.47
C MET A 69 6.45 11.82 1.43
N THR A 70 6.02 12.21 0.23
CA THR A 70 5.02 13.28 0.06
C THR A 70 3.71 12.93 0.76
N LEU A 71 3.22 11.70 0.60
CA LEU A 71 1.97 11.24 1.24
C LEU A 71 2.02 11.32 2.77
N VAL A 72 3.13 10.90 3.37
CA VAL A 72 3.30 10.90 4.84
C VAL A 72 3.49 12.33 5.36
N GLN A 73 4.32 13.15 4.71
CA GLN A 73 4.57 14.54 5.13
C GLN A 73 3.31 15.40 5.07
N ASP A 74 2.55 15.27 3.98
CA ASP A 74 1.32 16.03 3.77
C ASP A 74 0.10 15.43 4.50
N LYS A 75 0.29 14.33 5.25
CA LYS A 75 -0.78 13.58 5.94
C LYS A 75 -1.95 13.24 5.01
N LYS A 76 -1.63 12.81 3.78
CA LYS A 76 -2.65 12.44 2.80
C LYS A 76 -3.41 11.20 3.27
N THR A 77 -4.70 11.14 2.94
CA THR A 77 -5.52 9.95 3.17
C THR A 77 -5.39 8.95 2.02
N LEU A 78 -5.73 7.68 2.27
CA LEU A 78 -5.84 6.68 1.20
C LEU A 78 -6.78 7.14 0.09
N ASP A 79 -7.91 7.75 0.43
CA ASP A 79 -8.91 8.21 -0.54
C ASP A 79 -8.34 9.31 -1.45
N GLN A 80 -7.58 10.26 -0.89
CA GLN A 80 -6.90 11.31 -1.64
C GLN A 80 -5.81 10.74 -2.57
N MET A 81 -5.05 9.75 -2.09
CA MET A 81 -4.05 9.07 -2.90
C MET A 81 -4.69 8.27 -4.04
N ILE A 82 -5.78 7.54 -3.78
CA ILE A 82 -6.52 6.77 -4.79
C ILE A 82 -7.06 7.67 -5.90
N ALA A 83 -7.55 8.86 -5.53
CA ALA A 83 -8.07 9.86 -6.48
C ALA A 83 -6.98 10.42 -7.43
N THR A 84 -5.70 10.23 -7.11
CA THR A 84 -4.60 10.67 -7.99
C THR A 84 -4.54 9.82 -9.26
N VAL A 85 -4.38 10.47 -10.41
CA VAL A 85 -4.21 9.80 -11.71
C VAL A 85 -2.74 9.51 -11.92
N PHE A 86 -2.42 8.24 -12.20
CA PHE A 86 -1.07 7.80 -12.59
C PHE A 86 -1.08 7.30 -14.02
N ASN A 87 0.09 7.37 -14.65
CA ASN A 87 0.32 6.75 -15.95
C ASN A 87 0.23 5.22 -15.84
N TYR A 88 -0.34 4.58 -16.86
CA TYR A 88 -0.50 3.13 -16.93
C TYR A 88 0.09 2.59 -18.25
N PRO A 89 0.86 1.47 -18.23
CA PRO A 89 1.26 0.67 -17.08
C PRO A 89 2.57 1.17 -16.42
N THR A 90 2.56 1.40 -15.10
CA THR A 90 3.76 1.76 -14.34
C THR A 90 3.77 1.08 -12.96
N TYR A 91 4.91 1.10 -12.26
CA TYR A 91 5.01 0.57 -10.91
C TYR A 91 4.27 1.39 -9.84
N HIS A 92 3.78 2.58 -10.18
CA HIS A 92 2.95 3.39 -9.27
C HIS A 92 1.61 2.71 -8.93
N ASP A 93 1.15 1.77 -9.76
CA ASP A 93 -0.04 0.96 -9.46
C ASP A 93 0.07 0.19 -8.13
N LEU A 94 1.29 -0.09 -7.66
CA LEU A 94 1.54 -0.70 -6.35
C LEU A 94 0.86 0.08 -5.21
N TYR A 95 0.88 1.41 -5.27
CA TYR A 95 0.20 2.24 -4.27
C TYR A 95 -1.30 2.01 -4.27
N LYS A 96 -1.94 2.03 -5.45
CA LYS A 96 -3.38 1.84 -5.58
C LYS A 96 -3.83 0.46 -5.11
N TYR A 97 -3.14 -0.59 -5.57
CA TYR A 97 -3.46 -1.95 -5.15
C TYR A 97 -3.21 -2.19 -3.66
N ALA A 98 -2.16 -1.59 -3.08
CA ALA A 98 -1.91 -1.68 -1.64
C ALA A 98 -3.02 -0.97 -0.86
N ALA A 99 -3.52 0.18 -1.33
CA ALA A 99 -4.64 0.84 -0.69
C ALA A 99 -5.94 0.04 -0.80
N TYR A 100 -6.22 -0.59 -1.95
CA TYR A 100 -7.40 -1.46 -2.09
C TYR A 100 -7.32 -2.68 -1.17
N ASP A 101 -6.14 -3.29 -1.03
CA ASP A 101 -5.90 -4.36 -0.06
C ASP A 101 -6.17 -3.87 1.37
N GLY A 102 -5.63 -2.70 1.74
CA GLY A 102 -5.86 -2.08 3.05
C GLY A 102 -7.33 -1.76 3.34
N LEU A 103 -8.05 -1.18 2.38
CA LEU A 103 -9.49 -0.92 2.51
C LEU A 103 -10.30 -2.23 2.65
N GLY A 104 -9.89 -3.28 1.93
CA GLY A 104 -10.43 -4.63 2.11
C GLY A 104 -10.27 -5.12 3.55
N ASN A 105 -9.08 -4.96 4.11
CA ASN A 105 -8.75 -5.36 5.48
C ASN A 105 -9.58 -4.60 6.53
N ILE A 106 -9.82 -3.30 6.35
CA ILE A 106 -10.71 -2.51 7.23
C ILE A 106 -12.15 -3.06 7.19
N SER A 107 -12.65 -3.36 6.00
CA SER A 107 -14.04 -3.79 5.79
C SER A 107 -14.33 -5.25 6.18
N GLY A 108 -13.33 -5.99 6.68
CA GLY A 108 -13.43 -7.43 6.94
C GLY A 108 -13.48 -8.30 5.68
N LYS A 109 -13.40 -7.70 4.48
CA LYS A 109 -13.33 -8.41 3.21
C LYS A 109 -11.88 -8.79 2.93
N ASN A 110 -11.50 -10.01 3.32
CA ASN A 110 -10.23 -10.60 2.90
C ASN A 110 -10.24 -10.87 1.39
N ILE A 111 -9.85 -9.87 0.58
CA ILE A 111 -9.79 -9.96 -0.89
C ILE A 111 -8.83 -11.09 -1.33
N LYS A 112 -7.89 -11.47 -0.46
CA LYS A 112 -6.93 -12.57 -0.67
C LYS A 112 -7.48 -13.98 -0.42
N ASN A 113 -8.71 -14.14 0.09
CA ASN A 113 -9.27 -15.48 0.34
C ASN A 113 -10.79 -15.57 0.07
N PRO A 114 -11.21 -15.81 -1.20
CA PRO A 114 -12.63 -15.84 -1.58
C PRO A 114 -13.45 -16.97 -0.91
N LYS A 115 -12.80 -17.92 -0.21
CA LYS A 115 -13.47 -19.02 0.49
C LYS A 115 -14.16 -18.63 1.81
N LYS A 116 -13.89 -17.46 2.39
CA LYS A 116 -14.53 -16.99 3.64
C LYS A 116 -15.76 -16.10 3.44
N LEU A 117 -16.17 -15.86 2.19
CA LEU A 117 -17.34 -15.02 1.90
C LEU A 117 -18.67 -15.79 1.91
N ASN A 118 -18.62 -17.13 1.97
CA ASN A 118 -19.78 -18.02 1.88
C ASN A 118 -19.85 -19.03 3.05
N SER A 119 -19.40 -18.65 4.25
CA SER A 119 -19.54 -19.46 5.47
C SER A 119 -20.27 -18.71 6.55
#